data_AF-A0A1G7V8J8-F1
#
_entry.id   AF-A0A1G7V8J8-F1
#
_cell.length_a   1.000
_cell.length_b   1.000
_cell.length_c   1.000
_cell.angle_alpha   90.00
_cell.angle_beta   90.00
_cell.angle_gamma   90.00
#
_symmetry.space_group_name_H-M   'P 1'
#
loop_
_entity.id
_entity.type
_entity.pdbx_description
1 polymer ?
#
loop_
_entity_poly.entity_id
_entity_poly.type
_entity_poly.pdbx_seq_one_letter_code
_entity_poly.pdbx_strand_id
1 'polypeptide(L)'
;MKGLLACAMLAAMTSAAMTTAATAQVSDDVVRIGVLTDLSSWGRDNSGPGSVEAAKMAVEEFGPTVLGKPIEIISADHQMKTDVGVQIVRGWFDNGKVDAVVDIPNSGIAIAVRNMVRERGKVALLSGPGASSLTDELCSPNTVHFTYDTYALSKVTASAVIKEGGKSWYFITADYAFGQQLERDATRFINEMGGKVLGGVKHPTNTADFSSFALQAQSSKSDVVAFANAGQDTDNAIKQSGEFGLVQGGQKLVGLLMFDTDVHAIGLKAAQGTYMTTASYWAMDEATRAWSKKFYERTKVMPTMIQTGVYGSVLHYLKAIKPPELTSPPR
;
A
#
# COMPACT_ATOMS: atom_id res chain seq x y z
N MET A 1 83.90 18.66 0.19
CA MET A 1 83.59 17.68 -0.88
C MET A 1 83.28 16.34 -0.25
N LYS A 2 82.21 15.68 -0.72
CA LYS A 2 81.61 14.40 -0.30
C LYS A 2 80.58 14.49 0.85
N GLY A 3 79.33 14.10 0.54
CA GLY A 3 78.31 13.75 1.52
C GLY A 3 76.91 14.29 1.28
N LEU A 4 76.36 14.23 0.05
CA LEU A 4 74.96 14.60 -0.21
C LEU A 4 74.31 13.60 -1.17
N LEU A 5 73.93 12.42 -0.66
CA LEU A 5 73.10 11.41 -1.35
C LEU A 5 72.79 10.29 -0.36
N ALA A 6 71.67 10.40 0.36
CA ALA A 6 70.85 9.30 0.92
C ALA A 6 69.97 9.80 2.09
N CYS A 7 68.83 10.43 1.80
CA CYS A 7 67.69 10.50 2.73
C CYS A 7 66.40 11.01 2.04
N ALA A 8 66.10 10.47 0.86
CA ALA A 8 64.88 10.80 0.12
C ALA A 8 64.12 9.53 -0.27
N MET A 9 63.73 8.69 0.71
CA MET A 9 62.74 7.63 0.54
C MET A 9 62.08 7.31 1.89
N LEU A 10 61.16 8.17 2.35
CA LEU A 10 60.19 7.82 3.41
C LEU A 10 58.93 8.69 3.27
N ALA A 11 58.33 8.62 2.08
CA ALA A 11 57.03 9.22 1.78
C ALA A 11 56.28 8.35 0.76
N ALA A 12 55.80 7.18 1.21
CA ALA A 12 54.76 6.40 0.53
C ALA A 12 54.33 5.20 1.39
N MET A 13 53.54 5.43 2.45
CA MET A 13 52.65 4.42 3.02
C MET A 13 51.23 4.99 3.13
N THR A 14 50.71 5.41 1.98
CA THR A 14 49.27 5.36 1.69
C THR A 14 49.01 4.02 1.03
N SER A 15 48.22 3.12 1.66
CA SER A 15 47.21 2.29 0.98
C SER A 15 46.59 1.24 1.90
N ALA A 16 45.27 1.12 1.75
CA ALA A 16 44.43 -0.04 2.04
C ALA A 16 44.10 -0.33 3.52
N ALA A 17 43.43 0.62 4.19
CA ALA A 17 42.35 0.20 5.07
C ALA A 17 41.26 -0.40 4.16
N MET A 18 41.28 -1.74 4.05
CA MET A 18 40.26 -2.50 3.35
C MET A 18 38.90 -2.11 3.93
N THR A 19 38.09 -1.39 3.16
CA THR A 19 36.65 -1.44 3.32
C THR A 19 36.24 -2.88 3.00
N THR A 20 36.34 -3.77 3.99
CA THR A 20 35.58 -5.02 3.96
C THR A 20 34.14 -4.59 3.78
N ALA A 21 33.58 -4.83 2.60
CA ALA A 21 32.15 -4.78 2.42
C ALA A 21 31.58 -5.64 3.54
N ALA A 22 30.89 -5.01 4.49
CA ALA A 22 30.17 -5.74 5.52
C ALA A 22 29.16 -6.60 4.77
N THR A 23 29.47 -7.88 4.58
CA THR A 23 28.51 -8.86 4.11
C THR A 23 27.48 -8.94 5.21
N ALA A 24 26.36 -8.24 5.03
CA ALA A 24 25.21 -8.37 5.90
C ALA A 24 24.89 -9.87 5.99
N GLN A 25 25.17 -10.46 7.15
CA GLN A 25 24.91 -11.88 7.36
C GLN A 25 23.39 -12.05 7.41
N VAL A 26 22.85 -12.74 6.42
CA VAL A 26 21.49 -13.26 6.45
C VAL A 26 21.39 -14.16 7.68
N SER A 27 20.43 -13.90 8.56
CA SER A 27 20.24 -14.75 9.74
C SER A 27 19.97 -16.19 9.30
N ASP A 28 20.47 -17.17 10.07
CA ASP A 28 20.18 -18.59 9.90
C ASP A 28 20.31 -19.19 8.49
N ASP A 29 21.10 -18.55 7.61
CA ASP A 29 21.28 -18.94 6.22
C ASP A 29 19.98 -18.99 5.37
N VAL A 30 18.94 -18.23 5.73
CA VAL A 30 17.66 -18.13 5.00
C VAL A 30 17.21 -16.67 4.96
N VAL A 31 16.82 -16.15 3.78
CA VAL A 31 16.15 -14.85 3.70
C VAL A 31 14.66 -15.05 3.91
N ARG A 32 14.13 -14.59 5.03
CA ARG A 32 12.73 -14.83 5.41
C ARG A 32 11.87 -13.58 5.32
N ILE A 33 10.79 -13.67 4.56
CA ILE A 33 9.83 -12.59 4.33
C ILE A 33 8.49 -12.99 4.95
N GLY A 34 8.00 -12.20 5.89
CA GLY A 34 6.73 -12.40 6.57
C GLY A 34 5.60 -11.56 5.97
N VAL A 35 4.59 -12.21 5.40
CA VAL A 35 3.37 -11.56 4.90
C VAL A 35 2.39 -11.40 6.07
N LEU A 36 2.38 -10.22 6.68
CA LEU A 36 1.46 -9.89 7.78
C LEU A 36 0.17 -9.35 7.18
N THR A 37 -0.88 -10.17 7.16
CA THR A 37 -2.11 -9.85 6.44
C THR A 37 -3.36 -10.31 7.20
N ASP A 38 -4.54 -10.03 6.65
CA ASP A 38 -5.82 -10.46 7.18
C ASP A 38 -6.26 -11.74 6.48
N LEU A 39 -6.29 -12.88 7.17
CA LEU A 39 -6.66 -14.16 6.56
C LEU A 39 -8.11 -14.58 6.87
N SER A 40 -8.78 -13.89 7.80
CA SER A 40 -10.06 -14.34 8.36
C SER A 40 -11.13 -13.26 8.49
N SER A 41 -10.79 -11.98 8.38
CA SER A 41 -11.70 -10.86 8.59
C SER A 41 -12.00 -10.09 7.30
N TRP A 42 -12.52 -8.88 7.44
CA TRP A 42 -13.12 -8.09 6.36
C TRP A 42 -12.12 -7.59 5.31
N GLY A 43 -10.82 -7.51 5.61
CA GLY A 43 -9.80 -7.13 4.62
C GLY A 43 -9.19 -8.32 3.87
N ARG A 44 -9.64 -9.54 4.17
CA ARG A 44 -9.13 -10.77 3.57
C ARG A 44 -9.15 -10.75 2.05
N ASP A 45 -10.24 -10.32 1.45
CA ASP A 45 -10.40 -10.40 -0.01
C ASP A 45 -9.60 -9.32 -0.75
N ASN A 46 -9.28 -8.21 -0.07
CA ASN A 46 -8.43 -7.15 -0.62
C ASN A 46 -6.94 -7.47 -0.54
N SER A 47 -6.55 -8.36 0.38
CA SER A 47 -5.18 -8.66 0.73
C SER A 47 -5.01 -10.17 0.93
N GLY A 48 -4.83 -10.61 2.17
CA GLY A 48 -5.07 -11.95 2.67
C GLY A 48 -4.33 -13.06 1.91
N PRO A 49 -5.00 -14.19 1.62
CA PRO A 49 -4.38 -15.27 0.85
C PRO A 49 -3.83 -14.81 -0.50
N GLY A 50 -4.45 -13.80 -1.13
CA GLY A 50 -3.96 -13.21 -2.37
C GLY A 50 -2.61 -12.53 -2.20
N SER A 51 -2.39 -11.80 -1.10
CA SER A 51 -1.09 -11.20 -0.78
C SER A 51 -0.01 -12.27 -0.59
N VAL A 52 -0.36 -13.39 0.05
CA VAL A 52 0.56 -14.51 0.24
C VAL A 52 0.95 -15.14 -1.10
N GLU A 53 -0.01 -15.38 -1.99
CA GLU A 53 0.26 -15.90 -3.33
C GLU A 53 1.05 -14.91 -4.19
N ALA A 54 0.76 -13.61 -4.10
CA ALA A 54 1.51 -12.56 -4.77
C ALA A 54 2.98 -12.52 -4.34
N ALA A 55 3.26 -12.66 -3.04
CA ALA A 55 4.63 -12.74 -2.52
C ALA A 55 5.37 -13.98 -3.04
N LYS A 56 4.71 -15.15 -3.08
CA LYS A 56 5.29 -16.36 -3.66
C LYS A 56 5.58 -16.21 -5.14
N MET A 57 4.67 -15.62 -5.91
CA MET A 57 4.88 -15.34 -7.33
C MET A 57 6.09 -14.43 -7.56
N ALA A 58 6.34 -13.46 -6.67
CA ALA A 58 7.52 -12.60 -6.75
C ALA A 58 8.83 -13.38 -6.52
N VAL A 59 8.84 -14.31 -5.55
CA VAL A 59 10.00 -15.20 -5.31
C VAL A 59 10.22 -16.14 -6.50
N GLU A 60 9.16 -16.71 -7.06
CA GLU A 60 9.25 -17.57 -8.24
C GLU A 60 9.83 -16.84 -9.46
N GLU A 61 9.42 -15.59 -9.69
CA GLU A 61 9.98 -14.77 -10.79
C GLU A 61 11.43 -14.38 -10.52
N PHE A 62 11.78 -14.05 -9.27
CA PHE A 62 13.14 -13.69 -8.91
C PHE A 62 14.11 -14.88 -8.99
N GLY A 63 13.63 -16.07 -8.60
CA GLY A 63 14.43 -17.27 -8.38
C GLY A 63 14.45 -17.66 -6.89
N PRO A 64 14.66 -18.94 -6.56
CA PRO A 64 14.44 -19.47 -5.20
C PRO A 64 15.50 -19.05 -4.18
N THR A 65 16.55 -18.34 -4.60
CA THR A 65 17.69 -17.99 -3.74
C THR A 65 18.17 -16.57 -3.98
N VAL A 66 18.66 -15.93 -2.92
CA VAL A 66 19.34 -14.63 -2.94
C VAL A 66 20.53 -14.68 -2.00
N LEU A 67 21.66 -14.04 -2.34
CA LEU A 67 22.90 -14.13 -1.55
C LEU A 67 23.40 -15.58 -1.33
N GLY A 68 23.03 -16.50 -2.23
CA GLY A 68 23.31 -17.94 -2.08
C GLY A 68 22.49 -18.64 -1.00
N LYS A 69 21.43 -18.00 -0.48
CA LYS A 69 20.54 -18.50 0.56
C LYS A 69 19.12 -18.71 0.00
N PRO A 70 18.38 -19.74 0.45
CA PRO A 70 16.97 -19.90 0.10
C PRO A 70 16.13 -18.72 0.58
N ILE A 71 15.07 -18.43 -0.17
CA ILE A 71 14.06 -17.44 0.21
C ILE A 71 12.84 -18.18 0.76
N GLU A 72 12.38 -17.77 1.94
CA GLU A 72 11.20 -18.34 2.58
C GLU A 72 10.10 -17.28 2.74
N ILE A 73 8.87 -17.63 2.33
CA ILE A 73 7.68 -16.84 2.59
C ILE A 73 6.91 -17.49 3.74
N ILE A 74 6.76 -16.75 4.84
CA ILE A 74 5.85 -17.11 5.92
C ILE A 74 4.68 -16.12 5.94
N SER A 75 3.56 -16.50 6.57
CA SER A 75 2.40 -15.62 6.70
C SER A 75 1.72 -15.82 8.04
N ALA A 76 0.99 -14.79 8.50
CA ALA A 76 0.19 -14.87 9.70
C ALA A 76 -1.01 -13.92 9.61
N ASP A 77 -2.08 -14.33 10.29
CA ASP A 77 -3.35 -13.61 10.36
C ASP A 77 -3.35 -12.64 11.54
N HIS A 78 -3.37 -11.34 11.27
CA HIS A 78 -3.51 -10.34 12.33
C HIS A 78 -4.98 -10.07 12.71
N GLN A 79 -5.97 -10.67 12.03
CA GLN A 79 -7.40 -10.59 12.36
C GLN A 79 -7.95 -9.15 12.44
N MET A 80 -7.36 -8.22 11.69
CA MET A 80 -7.60 -6.77 11.83
C MET A 80 -7.42 -6.20 13.26
N LYS A 81 -6.66 -6.88 14.14
CA LYS A 81 -6.39 -6.49 15.53
C LYS A 81 -4.95 -6.04 15.72
N THR A 82 -4.79 -4.86 16.33
CA THR A 82 -3.47 -4.23 16.47
C THR A 82 -2.56 -4.94 17.45
N ASP A 83 -3.08 -5.37 18.59
CA ASP A 83 -2.35 -6.15 19.57
C ASP A 83 -1.86 -7.49 19.00
N VAL A 84 -2.71 -8.20 18.25
CA VAL A 84 -2.36 -9.47 17.57
C VAL A 84 -1.25 -9.24 16.55
N GLY A 85 -1.38 -8.24 15.67
CA GLY A 85 -0.36 -7.90 14.67
C GLY A 85 0.99 -7.55 15.30
N VAL A 86 0.99 -6.77 16.38
CA VAL A 86 2.21 -6.41 17.12
C VAL A 86 2.88 -7.65 17.75
N GLN A 87 2.10 -8.56 18.33
CA GLN A 87 2.62 -9.80 18.91
C GLN A 87 3.25 -10.72 17.85
N ILE A 88 2.61 -10.85 16.69
CA ILE A 88 3.14 -11.63 15.55
C ILE A 88 4.48 -11.08 15.10
N VAL A 89 4.56 -9.77 14.80
CA VAL A 89 5.79 -9.15 14.29
C VAL A 89 6.91 -9.25 15.32
N ARG A 90 6.61 -9.10 16.61
CA ARG A 90 7.59 -9.31 17.68
C ARG A 90 8.14 -10.73 17.66
N GLY A 91 7.26 -11.73 17.64
CA GLY A 91 7.66 -13.14 17.59
C GLY A 91 8.48 -13.48 16.34
N TRP A 92 8.08 -12.93 15.19
CA TRP A 92 8.80 -13.08 13.93
C TRP A 92 10.22 -12.52 13.96
N PHE A 93 10.43 -11.36 14.58
CA PHE A 93 11.77 -10.81 14.66
C PHE A 93 12.62 -11.43 15.77
N ASP A 94 12.02 -11.67 16.94
CA ASP A 94 12.78 -12.13 18.12
C ASP A 94 13.12 -13.62 18.02
N ASN A 95 12.22 -14.43 17.43
CA ASN A 95 12.39 -15.89 17.36
C ASN A 95 12.36 -16.43 15.93
N GLY A 96 11.53 -15.85 15.06
CA GLY A 96 11.32 -16.33 13.69
C GLY A 96 12.38 -15.89 12.69
N LYS A 97 13.32 -15.02 13.10
CA LYS A 97 14.41 -14.48 12.26
C LYS A 97 13.89 -13.93 10.91
N VAL A 98 12.75 -13.25 10.93
CA VAL A 98 12.20 -12.58 9.74
C VAL A 98 13.07 -11.37 9.40
N ASP A 99 13.36 -11.19 8.12
CA ASP A 99 14.19 -10.08 7.61
C ASP A 99 13.34 -8.90 7.14
N ALA A 100 12.20 -9.20 6.52
CA ALA A 100 11.27 -8.20 6.05
C ALA A 100 9.82 -8.60 6.35
N VAL A 101 9.00 -7.62 6.73
CA VAL A 101 7.54 -7.77 6.82
C VAL A 101 6.90 -7.04 5.64
N VAL A 102 5.90 -7.65 5.03
CA VAL A 102 5.20 -7.13 3.85
C VAL A 102 3.68 -7.15 4.05
N ASP A 103 2.98 -6.31 3.29
CA ASP A 103 1.52 -6.09 3.25
C ASP A 103 1.00 -5.12 4.31
N ILE A 104 0.65 -5.61 5.50
CA ILE A 104 0.07 -4.87 6.63
C ILE A 104 -1.17 -4.03 6.25
N PRO A 105 -2.30 -4.65 5.85
CA PRO A 105 -3.49 -3.96 5.33
C PRO A 105 -4.26 -3.08 6.32
N ASN A 106 -3.70 -2.84 7.51
CA ASN A 106 -4.28 -1.97 8.53
C ASN A 106 -3.25 -0.92 8.98
N SER A 107 -3.57 0.36 8.74
CA SER A 107 -2.69 1.49 9.07
C SER A 107 -2.34 1.58 10.56
N GLY A 108 -3.26 1.22 11.46
CA GLY A 108 -3.00 1.21 12.90
C GLY A 108 -1.94 0.18 13.29
N ILE A 109 -1.98 -1.00 12.66
CA ILE A 109 -0.96 -2.05 12.85
C ILE A 109 0.38 -1.58 12.31
N ALA A 110 0.42 -1.03 11.09
CA ALA A 110 1.64 -0.52 10.48
C ALA A 110 2.31 0.55 11.35
N ILE A 111 1.52 1.49 11.90
CA ILE A 111 2.00 2.52 12.82
C ILE A 111 2.55 1.89 14.12
N ALA A 112 1.85 0.91 14.69
CA ALA A 112 2.21 0.27 15.94
C ALA A 112 3.51 -0.55 15.85
N VAL A 113 3.79 -1.19 14.71
CA VAL A 113 5.01 -2.00 14.53
C VAL A 113 6.20 -1.19 14.02
N ARG A 114 6.01 0.06 13.57
CA ARG A 114 7.06 0.89 12.95
C ARG A 114 8.33 0.99 13.79
N ASN A 115 8.22 1.35 15.06
CA ASN A 115 9.40 1.49 15.92
C ASN A 115 10.13 0.16 16.12
N MET A 116 9.39 -0.94 16.19
CA MET A 116 9.95 -2.29 16.32
C MET A 116 10.76 -2.69 15.08
N VAL A 117 10.23 -2.39 13.88
CA VAL A 117 10.94 -2.58 12.61
C VAL A 117 12.22 -1.75 12.59
N ARG A 118 12.14 -0.47 12.97
CA ARG A 118 13.28 0.47 13.07
C ARG A 118 14.38 -0.02 14.00
N GLU A 119 14.04 -0.31 15.24
CA GLU A 119 15.00 -0.67 16.29
C GLU A 119 15.71 -2.00 16.03
N ARG A 120 15.06 -2.93 15.33
CA ARG A 120 15.63 -4.24 14.97
C ARG A 120 16.37 -4.23 13.63
N GLY A 121 16.44 -3.09 12.94
CA GLY A 121 17.08 -2.98 11.63
C GLY A 121 16.44 -3.87 10.56
N LYS A 122 15.14 -4.19 10.71
CA LYS A 122 14.37 -5.01 9.76
C LYS A 122 13.69 -4.13 8.72
N VAL A 123 13.12 -4.70 7.67
CA VAL A 123 12.45 -3.92 6.61
C VAL A 123 10.93 -4.08 6.70
N ALA A 124 10.19 -2.99 6.49
CA ALA A 124 8.74 -3.03 6.27
C ALA A 124 8.40 -2.56 4.86
N LEU A 125 7.68 -3.40 4.11
CA LEU A 125 7.21 -3.16 2.76
C LEU A 125 5.69 -3.04 2.78
N LEU A 126 5.21 -1.81 2.96
CA LEU A 126 3.80 -1.53 3.21
C LEU A 126 3.06 -1.44 1.87
N SER A 127 2.10 -2.34 1.68
CA SER A 127 1.26 -2.36 0.47
C SER A 127 -0.19 -2.09 0.78
N GLY A 128 -0.70 -2.63 1.88
CA GLY A 128 -2.09 -2.50 2.26
C GLY A 128 -2.47 -1.26 3.09
N PRO A 129 -1.63 -0.65 3.95
CA PRO A 129 -2.08 0.48 4.77
C PRO A 129 -2.13 1.76 3.92
N GLY A 130 -3.07 2.64 4.22
CA GLY A 130 -3.30 3.86 3.44
C GLY A 130 -2.87 5.17 4.11
N ALA A 131 -2.47 5.17 5.39
CA ALA A 131 -2.22 6.43 6.10
C ALA A 131 -0.91 7.12 5.64
N SER A 132 -0.99 8.30 5.01
CA SER A 132 0.20 9.07 4.58
C SER A 132 1.15 9.44 5.73
N SER A 133 0.69 9.46 6.98
CA SER A 133 1.57 9.65 8.14
C SER A 133 2.73 8.65 8.20
N LEU A 134 2.59 7.45 7.60
CA LEU A 134 3.64 6.43 7.55
C LEU A 134 4.87 6.86 6.72
N THR A 135 4.72 7.83 5.84
CA THR A 135 5.77 8.43 5.01
C THR A 135 5.99 9.92 5.27
N ASP A 136 5.15 10.55 6.10
CA ASP A 136 5.32 11.92 6.60
C ASP A 136 5.82 11.92 8.06
N GLU A 137 4.96 12.21 9.04
CA GLU A 137 5.36 12.44 10.44
C GLU A 137 5.95 11.20 11.12
N LEU A 138 5.58 10.02 10.64
CA LEU A 138 6.00 8.72 11.15
C LEU A 138 6.90 7.98 10.16
N CYS A 139 7.61 8.70 9.28
CA CYS A 139 8.56 8.06 8.37
C CYS A 139 9.68 7.31 9.12
N SER A 140 10.22 6.27 8.48
CA SER A 140 11.31 5.44 9.02
C SER A 140 12.29 5.07 7.91
N PRO A 141 13.63 5.05 8.15
CA PRO A 141 14.62 4.77 7.11
C PRO A 141 14.53 3.34 6.52
N ASN A 142 13.79 2.45 7.17
CA ASN A 142 13.63 1.05 6.77
C ASN A 142 12.17 0.67 6.49
N THR A 143 11.35 1.65 6.16
CA THR A 143 9.96 1.45 5.75
C THR A 143 9.76 2.01 4.36
N VAL A 144 9.17 1.20 3.48
CA VAL A 144 8.78 1.61 2.13
C VAL A 144 7.27 1.49 2.03
N HIS A 145 6.60 2.60 1.73
CA HIS A 145 5.17 2.62 1.46
C HIS A 145 4.96 2.56 -0.05
N PHE A 146 4.59 1.37 -0.52
CA PHE A 146 4.85 0.96 -1.90
C PHE A 146 3.69 1.21 -2.86
N THR A 147 2.45 1.03 -2.39
CA THR A 147 1.30 0.92 -3.30
C THR A 147 0.50 2.20 -3.44
N TYR A 148 0.00 2.74 -2.34
CA TYR A 148 -0.90 3.88 -2.33
C TYR A 148 -0.92 4.53 -0.94
N ASP A 149 -1.40 5.76 -0.86
CA ASP A 149 -1.65 6.45 0.41
C ASP A 149 -2.83 7.45 0.27
N THR A 150 -3.26 8.06 1.39
CA THR A 150 -4.38 9.01 1.38
C THR A 150 -4.07 10.28 0.60
N TYR A 151 -2.80 10.68 0.51
CA TYR A 151 -2.34 11.77 -0.36
C TYR A 151 -2.66 11.48 -1.84
N ALA A 152 -2.21 10.34 -2.37
CA ALA A 152 -2.37 9.97 -3.77
C ALA A 152 -3.85 9.75 -4.10
N LEU A 153 -4.57 8.99 -3.26
CA LEU A 153 -6.01 8.75 -3.44
C LEU A 153 -6.80 10.06 -3.53
N SER A 154 -6.54 10.98 -2.61
CA SER A 154 -7.25 12.26 -2.55
C SER A 154 -6.89 13.15 -3.75
N LYS A 155 -5.59 13.34 -4.01
CA LYS A 155 -5.11 14.28 -5.03
C LYS A 155 -5.43 13.82 -6.45
N VAL A 156 -5.24 12.53 -6.76
CA VAL A 156 -5.50 11.99 -8.10
C VAL A 156 -7.00 12.05 -8.40
N THR A 157 -7.82 11.56 -7.47
CA THR A 157 -9.28 11.57 -7.63
C THR A 157 -9.84 12.97 -7.77
N ALA A 158 -9.48 13.90 -6.87
CA ALA A 158 -9.94 15.29 -6.93
C ALA A 158 -9.50 15.97 -8.25
N SER A 159 -8.24 15.78 -8.66
CA SER A 159 -7.71 16.33 -9.92
C SER A 159 -8.49 15.84 -11.13
N ALA A 160 -8.77 14.54 -11.23
CA ALA A 160 -9.53 13.97 -12.35
C ALA A 160 -10.96 14.54 -12.39
N VAL A 161 -11.66 14.51 -11.26
CA VAL A 161 -13.07 14.92 -11.19
C VAL A 161 -13.25 16.43 -11.42
N ILE A 162 -12.35 17.27 -10.89
CA ILE A 162 -12.39 18.73 -11.08
C ILE A 162 -12.09 19.11 -12.54
N LYS A 163 -11.13 18.44 -13.20
CA LYS A 163 -10.85 18.66 -14.63
C LYS A 163 -12.08 18.40 -15.51
N GLU A 164 -12.95 17.49 -15.07
CA GLU A 164 -14.21 17.18 -15.72
C GLU A 164 -15.41 17.97 -15.17
N GLY A 165 -15.16 19.08 -14.48
CA GLY A 165 -16.18 20.03 -14.04
C GLY A 165 -16.81 19.76 -12.68
N GLY A 166 -16.42 18.71 -11.95
CA GLY A 166 -16.93 18.41 -10.60
C GLY A 166 -16.31 19.33 -9.55
N LYS A 167 -16.83 20.56 -9.41
CA LYS A 167 -16.20 21.62 -8.59
C LYS A 167 -16.81 21.76 -7.20
N SER A 168 -18.04 21.33 -6.99
CA SER A 168 -18.71 21.36 -5.68
C SER A 168 -18.89 19.96 -5.13
N TRP A 169 -18.45 19.74 -3.88
CA TRP A 169 -18.35 18.43 -3.25
C TRP A 169 -19.18 18.36 -1.97
N TYR A 170 -19.79 17.20 -1.72
CA TYR A 170 -20.46 16.87 -0.46
C TYR A 170 -19.94 15.52 0.05
N PHE A 171 -19.59 15.44 1.33
CA PHE A 171 -19.01 14.23 1.90
C PHE A 171 -20.02 13.36 2.63
N ILE A 172 -19.86 12.04 2.50
CA ILE A 172 -20.42 11.03 3.40
C ILE A 172 -19.22 10.35 4.08
N THR A 173 -19.03 10.60 5.37
CA THR A 173 -17.77 10.28 6.07
C THR A 173 -18.00 9.28 7.19
N ALA A 174 -17.15 8.26 7.28
CA ALA A 174 -17.18 7.35 8.42
C ALA A 174 -16.64 8.05 9.68
N ASP A 175 -17.35 7.93 10.81
CA ASP A 175 -17.01 8.65 12.04
C ASP A 175 -15.90 7.98 12.86
N TYR A 176 -14.75 7.81 12.24
CA TYR A 176 -13.51 7.39 12.90
C TYR A 176 -12.29 8.02 12.20
N ALA A 177 -11.10 7.84 12.78
CA ALA A 177 -9.89 8.57 12.40
C ALA A 177 -9.55 8.50 10.89
N PHE A 178 -9.73 7.35 10.24
CA PHE A 178 -9.45 7.20 8.81
C PHE A 178 -10.38 8.05 7.94
N GLY A 179 -11.70 7.96 8.15
CA GLY A 179 -12.67 8.73 7.37
C GLY A 179 -12.45 10.24 7.52
N GLN A 180 -12.20 10.68 8.76
CA GLN A 180 -11.90 12.09 9.06
C GLN A 180 -10.57 12.56 8.43
N GLN A 181 -9.57 11.70 8.36
CA GLN A 181 -8.30 12.00 7.67
C GLN A 181 -8.49 12.10 6.16
N LEU A 182 -9.23 11.15 5.57
CA LEU A 182 -9.48 11.08 4.15
C LEU A 182 -10.31 12.29 3.66
N GLU A 183 -11.35 12.68 4.41
CA GLU A 183 -12.12 13.91 4.13
C GLU A 183 -11.24 15.17 4.20
N ARG A 184 -10.37 15.27 5.22
CA ARG A 184 -9.47 16.42 5.39
C ARG A 184 -8.46 16.53 4.24
N ASP A 185 -7.82 15.41 3.88
CA ASP A 185 -6.86 15.37 2.77
C ASP A 185 -7.52 15.70 1.43
N ALA A 186 -8.70 15.13 1.16
CA ALA A 186 -9.49 15.44 -0.03
C ALA A 186 -9.91 16.91 -0.06
N THR A 187 -10.43 17.45 1.05
CA THR A 187 -10.85 18.85 1.17
C THR A 187 -9.70 19.81 0.85
N ARG A 188 -8.49 19.54 1.36
CA ARG A 188 -7.30 20.34 1.04
C ARG A 188 -7.08 20.40 -0.48
N PHE A 189 -7.00 19.26 -1.15
CA PHE A 189 -6.73 19.24 -2.60
C PHE A 189 -7.89 19.80 -3.44
N ILE A 190 -9.14 19.56 -3.03
CA ILE A 190 -10.31 20.15 -3.69
C ILE A 190 -10.20 21.68 -3.68
N ASN A 191 -9.90 22.28 -2.52
CA ASN A 191 -9.75 23.73 -2.39
C ASN A 191 -8.53 24.26 -3.17
N GLU A 192 -7.38 23.57 -3.10
CA GLU A 192 -6.17 23.94 -3.86
C GLU A 192 -6.41 23.93 -5.38
N MET A 193 -7.30 23.06 -5.87
CA MET A 193 -7.64 22.93 -7.28
C MET A 193 -8.85 23.81 -7.69
N GLY A 194 -9.31 24.71 -6.83
CA GLY A 194 -10.39 25.66 -7.12
C GLY A 194 -11.81 25.06 -7.04
N GLY A 195 -11.95 23.89 -6.42
CA GLY A 195 -13.23 23.34 -5.98
C GLY A 195 -13.67 23.91 -4.62
N LYS A 196 -14.84 23.47 -4.16
CA LYS A 196 -15.41 23.83 -2.86
C LYS A 196 -16.15 22.65 -2.23
N VAL A 197 -16.09 22.56 -0.91
CA VAL A 197 -16.88 21.62 -0.13
C VAL A 197 -18.14 22.32 0.38
N LEU A 198 -19.31 21.82 0.00
CA LEU A 198 -20.61 22.39 0.39
C LEU A 198 -21.10 21.90 1.76
N GLY A 199 -20.52 20.81 2.25
CA GLY A 199 -20.85 20.21 3.53
C GLY A 199 -20.54 18.72 3.54
N GLY A 200 -21.04 18.04 4.57
CA GLY A 200 -20.95 16.61 4.67
C GLY A 200 -21.80 16.08 5.81
N VAL A 201 -21.99 14.76 5.82
CA VAL A 201 -22.66 14.04 6.88
C VAL A 201 -21.79 12.88 7.33
N LYS A 202 -21.79 12.61 8.64
CA LYS A 202 -21.07 11.49 9.23
C LYS A 202 -21.99 10.31 9.46
N HIS A 203 -21.45 9.10 9.30
CA HIS A 203 -22.14 7.86 9.62
C HIS A 203 -21.30 6.99 10.59
N PRO A 204 -21.93 6.18 11.45
CA PRO A 204 -21.22 5.21 12.25
C PRO A 204 -20.65 4.08 11.38
N THR A 205 -19.59 3.42 11.85
CA THR A 205 -19.03 2.24 11.18
C THR A 205 -20.07 1.11 11.11
N ASN A 206 -20.05 0.32 10.04
CA ASN A 206 -20.96 -0.81 9.84
C ASN A 206 -22.42 -0.37 9.70
N THR A 207 -22.63 0.72 8.95
CA THR A 207 -23.96 1.24 8.61
C THR A 207 -24.56 0.37 7.50
N ALA A 208 -25.76 -0.18 7.74
CA ALA A 208 -26.46 -0.98 6.74
C ALA A 208 -27.36 -0.13 5.81
N ASP A 209 -27.96 0.93 6.34
CA ASP A 209 -28.89 1.81 5.63
C ASP A 209 -28.29 3.21 5.46
N PHE A 210 -28.02 3.56 4.20
CA PHE A 210 -27.47 4.82 3.76
C PHE A 210 -28.50 5.77 3.13
N SER A 211 -29.78 5.40 3.11
CA SER A 211 -30.85 6.17 2.47
C SER A 211 -30.91 7.64 2.92
N SER A 212 -30.88 7.88 4.23
CA SER A 212 -30.94 9.23 4.79
C SER A 212 -29.69 10.07 4.47
N PHE A 213 -28.51 9.44 4.39
CA PHE A 213 -27.26 10.11 4.01
C PHE A 213 -27.26 10.45 2.51
N ALA A 214 -27.75 9.53 1.67
CA ALA A 214 -27.91 9.75 0.23
C ALA A 214 -28.90 10.89 -0.06
N LEU A 215 -30.02 10.98 0.64
CA LEU A 215 -30.99 12.08 0.49
C LEU A 215 -30.41 13.45 0.89
N GLN A 216 -29.59 13.50 1.96
CA GLN A 216 -28.88 14.72 2.34
C GLN A 216 -27.87 15.15 1.26
N ALA A 217 -27.10 14.19 0.75
CA ALA A 217 -26.17 14.43 -0.36
C ALA A 217 -26.90 14.88 -1.64
N GLN A 218 -28.07 14.31 -1.95
CA GLN A 218 -28.92 14.74 -3.07
C GLN A 218 -29.49 16.14 -2.91
N SER A 219 -29.79 16.52 -1.67
CA SER A 219 -30.31 17.85 -1.33
C SER A 219 -29.23 18.92 -1.37
N SER A 220 -27.96 18.55 -1.21
CA SER A 220 -26.82 19.48 -1.28
C SER A 220 -26.62 20.11 -2.66
N LYS A 221 -27.12 19.46 -3.73
CA LYS A 221 -26.90 19.85 -5.13
C LYS A 221 -25.42 20.02 -5.50
N SER A 222 -24.52 19.34 -4.80
CA SER A 222 -23.10 19.27 -5.17
C SER A 222 -22.95 18.54 -6.50
N ASP A 223 -21.93 18.91 -7.27
CA ASP A 223 -21.55 18.18 -8.49
C ASP A 223 -21.05 16.76 -8.14
N VAL A 224 -20.50 16.59 -6.94
CA VAL A 224 -19.83 15.38 -6.48
C VAL A 224 -20.33 14.97 -5.09
N VAL A 225 -20.60 13.68 -4.92
CA VAL A 225 -20.79 13.03 -3.61
C VAL A 225 -19.61 12.11 -3.36
N ALA A 226 -18.79 12.45 -2.37
CA ALA A 226 -17.57 11.74 -2.03
C ALA A 226 -17.73 10.91 -0.76
N PHE A 227 -17.37 9.64 -0.86
CA PHE A 227 -17.45 8.69 0.24
C PHE A 227 -16.08 8.57 0.91
N ALA A 228 -15.95 9.17 2.09
CA ALA A 228 -14.76 9.09 2.94
C ALA A 228 -14.93 7.94 3.96
N ASN A 229 -15.06 6.73 3.42
CA ASN A 229 -15.21 5.48 4.15
C ASN A 229 -14.49 4.35 3.38
N ALA A 230 -14.67 3.09 3.80
CA ALA A 230 -14.02 1.94 3.15
C ALA A 230 -14.87 0.66 3.30
N GLY A 231 -14.61 -0.33 2.43
CA GLY A 231 -15.19 -1.67 2.51
C GLY A 231 -16.72 -1.66 2.42
N GLN A 232 -17.38 -2.47 3.24
CA GLN A 232 -18.84 -2.65 3.17
C GLN A 232 -19.64 -1.34 3.34
N ASP A 233 -19.13 -0.38 4.11
CA ASP A 233 -19.77 0.94 4.24
C ASP A 233 -19.74 1.70 2.90
N THR A 234 -18.65 1.61 2.15
CA THR A 234 -18.52 2.17 0.79
C THR A 234 -19.46 1.48 -0.18
N ASP A 235 -19.51 0.14 -0.15
CA ASP A 235 -20.37 -0.65 -1.01
C ASP A 235 -21.84 -0.29 -0.83
N ASN A 236 -22.30 -0.27 0.43
CA ASN A 236 -23.68 0.06 0.76
C ASN A 236 -24.00 1.50 0.39
N ALA A 237 -23.10 2.44 0.69
CA ALA A 237 -23.31 3.86 0.41
C ALA A 237 -23.42 4.16 -1.09
N ILE A 238 -22.52 3.60 -1.90
CA ILE A 238 -22.53 3.80 -3.36
C ILE A 238 -23.74 3.10 -3.99
N LYS A 239 -24.00 1.85 -3.61
CA LYS A 239 -25.14 1.09 -4.12
C LYS A 239 -26.45 1.85 -3.88
N GLN A 240 -26.69 2.26 -2.64
CA GLN A 240 -27.92 2.97 -2.29
C GLN A 240 -27.96 4.37 -2.93
N SER A 241 -26.84 5.10 -3.00
CA SER A 241 -26.77 6.38 -3.72
C SER A 241 -27.15 6.25 -5.21
N GLY A 242 -26.73 5.16 -5.86
CA GLY A 242 -27.15 4.82 -7.22
C GLY A 242 -28.63 4.48 -7.33
N GLU A 243 -29.18 3.73 -6.36
CA GLU A 243 -30.61 3.37 -6.30
C GLU A 243 -31.53 4.58 -6.02
N PHE A 244 -31.07 5.55 -5.22
CA PHE A 244 -31.77 6.81 -4.93
C PHE A 244 -31.66 7.86 -6.05
N GLY A 245 -31.01 7.52 -7.16
CA GLY A 245 -31.02 8.35 -8.36
C GLY A 245 -30.00 9.49 -8.35
N LEU A 246 -28.98 9.48 -7.49
CA LEU A 246 -28.00 10.58 -7.40
C LEU A 246 -27.26 10.78 -8.73
N VAL A 247 -26.87 9.67 -9.38
CA VAL A 247 -26.21 9.68 -10.70
C VAL A 247 -27.16 10.21 -11.77
N GLN A 248 -28.42 9.76 -11.77
CA GLN A 248 -29.46 10.21 -12.70
C GLN A 248 -29.82 11.68 -12.49
N GLY A 249 -29.66 12.18 -11.26
CA GLY A 249 -29.80 13.59 -10.89
C GLY A 249 -28.59 14.46 -11.28
N GLY A 250 -27.54 13.87 -11.86
CA GLY A 250 -26.37 14.58 -12.38
C GLY A 250 -25.17 14.64 -11.43
N GLN A 251 -25.24 14.02 -10.24
CA GLN A 251 -24.13 14.01 -9.29
C GLN A 251 -23.17 12.87 -9.59
N LYS A 252 -21.87 13.16 -9.58
CA LYS A 252 -20.81 12.15 -9.69
C LYS A 252 -20.58 11.49 -8.35
N LEU A 253 -20.49 10.17 -8.32
CA LEU A 253 -20.11 9.41 -7.13
C LEU A 253 -18.59 9.24 -7.11
N VAL A 254 -17.97 9.42 -5.94
CA VAL A 254 -16.53 9.27 -5.75
C VAL A 254 -16.26 8.40 -4.54
N GLY A 255 -15.72 7.20 -4.74
CA GLY A 255 -15.15 6.40 -3.66
C GLY A 255 -13.71 6.80 -3.42
N LEU A 256 -13.41 7.42 -2.28
CA LEU A 256 -12.06 7.89 -1.98
C LEU A 256 -11.10 6.75 -1.62
N LEU A 257 -11.62 5.64 -1.10
CA LEU A 257 -10.95 4.35 -1.06
C LEU A 257 -11.94 3.29 -1.56
N MET A 258 -11.62 2.71 -2.71
CA MET A 258 -12.33 1.58 -3.29
C MET A 258 -11.34 0.62 -3.94
N PHE A 259 -11.75 -0.63 -4.07
CA PHE A 259 -11.03 -1.70 -4.74
C PHE A 259 -11.90 -2.35 -5.82
N ASP A 260 -11.28 -3.16 -6.70
CA ASP A 260 -12.01 -3.93 -7.72
C ASP A 260 -13.05 -4.89 -7.11
N THR A 261 -12.78 -5.39 -5.91
CA THR A 261 -13.65 -6.23 -5.08
C THR A 261 -14.93 -5.50 -4.67
N ASP A 262 -14.82 -4.23 -4.27
CA ASP A 262 -15.97 -3.36 -3.95
C ASP A 262 -16.86 -3.19 -5.18
N VAL A 263 -16.27 -2.90 -6.35
CA VAL A 263 -17.01 -2.79 -7.61
C VAL A 263 -17.74 -4.10 -7.97
N HIS A 264 -17.09 -5.25 -7.72
CA HIS A 264 -17.70 -6.56 -7.90
C HIS A 264 -18.87 -6.79 -6.93
N ALA A 265 -18.74 -6.38 -5.67
CA ALA A 265 -19.79 -6.51 -4.65
C ALA A 265 -21.00 -5.60 -4.92
N ILE A 266 -20.76 -4.35 -5.32
CA ILE A 266 -21.79 -3.38 -5.69
C ILE A 266 -22.54 -3.80 -6.96
N GLY A 267 -21.79 -4.30 -7.95
CA GLY A 267 -22.27 -4.63 -9.29
C GLY A 267 -22.30 -3.42 -10.23
N LEU A 268 -21.97 -3.66 -11.50
CA LEU A 268 -21.76 -2.59 -12.49
C LEU A 268 -22.95 -1.65 -12.68
N LYS A 269 -24.19 -2.15 -12.55
CA LYS A 269 -25.39 -1.31 -12.69
C LYS A 269 -25.44 -0.19 -11.66
N ALA A 270 -25.02 -0.46 -10.43
CA ALA A 270 -25.03 0.51 -9.34
C ALA A 270 -23.70 1.29 -9.24
N ALA A 271 -22.57 0.68 -9.63
CA ALA A 271 -21.26 1.32 -9.60
C ALA A 271 -20.96 2.21 -10.82
N GLN A 272 -21.70 2.09 -11.94
CA GLN A 272 -21.41 2.82 -13.18
C GLN A 272 -21.28 4.33 -12.96
N GLY A 273 -20.23 4.93 -13.55
CA GLY A 273 -19.95 6.36 -13.43
C GLY A 273 -19.31 6.80 -12.12
N THR A 274 -19.05 5.87 -11.19
CA THR A 274 -18.29 6.14 -9.96
C THR A 274 -16.81 6.30 -10.27
N TYR A 275 -16.18 7.31 -9.68
CA TYR A 275 -14.74 7.52 -9.76
C TYR A 275 -14.04 6.88 -8.56
N MET A 276 -12.90 6.27 -8.83
CA MET A 276 -11.97 5.78 -7.83
C MET A 276 -10.53 5.94 -8.35
N THR A 277 -9.57 5.93 -7.44
CA THR A 277 -8.13 5.85 -7.79
C THR A 277 -7.62 4.46 -7.43
N THR A 278 -6.86 3.85 -8.34
CA THR A 278 -6.14 2.60 -8.10
C THR A 278 -4.70 2.72 -8.59
N ALA A 279 -3.77 2.11 -7.87
CA ALA A 279 -2.36 2.05 -8.27
C ALA A 279 -2.12 1.01 -9.39
N SER A 280 -3.02 0.05 -9.56
CA SER A 280 -2.97 -0.92 -10.65
C SER A 280 -4.35 -1.48 -10.97
N TYR A 281 -4.62 -1.70 -12.25
CA TYR A 281 -5.83 -2.37 -12.72
C TYR A 281 -5.45 -3.61 -13.52
N TRP A 282 -6.04 -4.76 -13.19
CA TRP A 282 -5.64 -6.05 -13.74
C TRP A 282 -5.71 -6.10 -15.28
N ALA A 283 -6.65 -5.35 -15.88
CA ALA A 283 -6.84 -5.30 -17.33
C ALA A 283 -6.23 -4.07 -18.03
N MET A 284 -5.41 -3.26 -17.35
CA MET A 284 -4.90 -1.99 -17.88
C MET A 284 -4.16 -2.15 -19.22
N ASP A 285 -3.22 -3.08 -19.31
CA ASP A 285 -2.42 -3.34 -20.50
C ASP A 285 -2.08 -4.83 -20.65
N GLU A 286 -1.27 -5.18 -21.65
CA GLU A 286 -0.90 -6.57 -21.91
C GLU A 286 -0.06 -7.17 -20.78
N ALA A 287 0.83 -6.38 -20.17
CA ALA A 287 1.68 -6.83 -19.09
C ALA A 287 0.85 -7.09 -17.82
N THR A 288 -0.06 -6.18 -17.45
CA THR A 288 -0.95 -6.39 -16.30
C THR A 288 -1.86 -7.59 -16.53
N ARG A 289 -2.40 -7.77 -17.74
CA ARG A 289 -3.25 -8.94 -18.08
C ARG A 289 -2.48 -10.25 -17.99
N ALA A 290 -1.25 -10.30 -18.48
CA ALA A 290 -0.42 -11.50 -18.45
C ALA A 290 -0.10 -11.94 -17.02
N TRP A 291 0.29 -10.99 -16.15
CA TRP A 291 0.55 -11.28 -14.74
C TRP A 291 -0.75 -11.66 -13.99
N SER A 292 -1.83 -10.90 -14.20
CA SER A 292 -3.12 -11.13 -13.54
C SER A 292 -3.74 -12.48 -13.91
N LYS A 293 -3.52 -12.97 -15.14
CA LYS A 293 -3.95 -14.31 -15.53
C LYS A 293 -3.28 -15.40 -14.69
N LYS A 294 -1.95 -15.31 -14.48
CA LYS A 294 -1.21 -16.25 -13.63
C LYS A 294 -1.69 -16.19 -12.18
N PHE A 295 -1.98 -14.99 -11.69
CA PHE A 295 -2.55 -14.80 -10.36
C PHE A 295 -3.93 -15.47 -10.26
N TYR A 296 -4.83 -15.19 -11.21
CA TYR A 296 -6.18 -15.78 -11.27
C TYR A 296 -6.14 -17.31 -11.33
N GLU A 297 -5.19 -17.91 -12.06
CA GLU A 297 -5.03 -19.38 -12.11
C GLU A 297 -4.80 -19.99 -10.72
N ARG A 298 -4.17 -19.25 -9.80
CA ARG A 298 -3.88 -19.68 -8.42
C ARG A 298 -4.99 -19.33 -7.43
N THR A 299 -5.58 -18.15 -7.55
CA THR A 299 -6.48 -17.57 -6.53
C THR A 299 -7.95 -17.60 -6.92
N LYS A 300 -8.25 -17.77 -8.22
CA LYS A 300 -9.60 -17.70 -8.83
C LYS A 300 -10.28 -16.34 -8.70
N VAL A 301 -9.53 -15.29 -8.38
CA VAL A 301 -9.98 -13.89 -8.36
C VAL A 301 -8.94 -13.02 -9.04
N MET A 302 -9.38 -11.91 -9.63
CA MET A 302 -8.43 -10.93 -10.19
C MET A 302 -7.71 -10.21 -9.05
N PRO A 303 -6.44 -9.82 -9.25
CA PRO A 303 -5.64 -9.19 -8.21
C PRO A 303 -6.12 -7.76 -7.92
N THR A 304 -6.09 -7.38 -6.65
CA THR A 304 -6.22 -5.98 -6.22
C THR A 304 -4.89 -5.24 -6.32
N MET A 305 -4.92 -3.91 -6.19
CA MET A 305 -3.67 -3.13 -6.13
C MET A 305 -2.77 -3.48 -4.93
N ILE A 306 -3.35 -3.94 -3.81
CA ILE A 306 -2.56 -4.39 -2.65
C ILE A 306 -1.81 -5.67 -3.03
N GLN A 307 -2.48 -6.63 -3.65
CA GLN A 307 -1.85 -7.89 -4.05
C GLN A 307 -0.76 -7.66 -5.11
N THR A 308 -1.02 -6.80 -6.10
CA THR A 308 0.00 -6.36 -7.07
C THR A 308 1.16 -5.62 -6.39
N GLY A 309 0.87 -4.80 -5.38
CA GLY A 309 1.86 -4.08 -4.59
C GLY A 309 2.74 -4.99 -3.72
N VAL A 310 2.17 -6.04 -3.14
CA VAL A 310 2.94 -7.08 -2.42
C VAL A 310 3.89 -7.78 -3.37
N TYR A 311 3.42 -8.19 -4.55
CA TYR A 311 4.27 -8.77 -5.58
C TYR A 311 5.43 -7.83 -5.97
N GLY A 312 5.11 -6.58 -6.30
CA GLY A 312 6.11 -5.59 -6.70
C GLY A 312 7.12 -5.31 -5.59
N SER A 313 6.66 -5.06 -4.37
CA SER A 313 7.52 -4.70 -3.24
C SER A 313 8.49 -5.83 -2.87
N VAL A 314 8.03 -7.09 -2.86
CA VAL A 314 8.90 -8.25 -2.62
C VAL A 314 9.94 -8.39 -3.73
N LEU A 315 9.53 -8.30 -5.00
CA LEU A 315 10.45 -8.40 -6.13
C LEU A 315 11.53 -7.31 -6.09
N HIS A 316 11.14 -6.07 -5.76
CA HIS A 316 12.07 -4.96 -5.60
C HIS A 316 13.01 -5.14 -4.41
N TYR A 317 12.51 -5.64 -3.27
CA TYR A 317 13.34 -5.95 -2.11
C TYR A 317 14.41 -7.01 -2.44
N LEU A 318 14.02 -8.12 -3.08
CA LEU A 318 14.94 -9.18 -3.46
C LEU A 318 16.02 -8.68 -4.44
N LYS A 319 15.64 -7.85 -5.42
CA LYS A 319 16.58 -7.19 -6.33
C LYS A 319 17.54 -6.24 -5.61
N ALA A 320 17.07 -5.52 -4.58
CA ALA A 320 17.88 -4.56 -3.83
C ALA A 320 18.91 -5.23 -2.91
N ILE A 321 18.59 -6.39 -2.34
CA ILE A 321 19.53 -7.13 -1.47
C ILE A 321 20.47 -8.06 -2.26
N LYS A 322 20.19 -8.30 -3.55
CA LYS A 322 21.14 -9.01 -4.43
C LYS A 322 22.41 -8.13 -4.55
N PRO A 323 23.61 -8.69 -4.35
CA PRO A 323 24.83 -7.93 -4.55
C PRO A 323 24.92 -7.55 -6.03
N PRO A 324 25.45 -6.36 -6.36
CA PRO A 324 25.72 -6.02 -7.76
C PRO A 324 26.59 -7.12 -8.36
N GLU A 325 26.20 -7.64 -9.52
CA GLU A 325 27.08 -8.53 -10.27
C GLU A 325 28.39 -7.79 -10.46
N LEU A 326 29.48 -8.33 -9.89
CA LEU A 326 30.83 -7.91 -10.20
C LEU A 326 31.02 -8.21 -11.68
N THR A 327 30.66 -7.26 -12.54
CA THR A 327 31.03 -7.30 -13.94
C THR A 327 32.55 -7.34 -13.95
N SER A 328 33.08 -8.47 -14.43
CA SER A 328 34.50 -8.58 -14.71
C SER A 328 34.89 -7.38 -15.59
N PRO A 329 36.02 -6.70 -15.33
CA PRO A 329 36.43 -5.60 -16.19
C PRO A 329 36.50 -6.10 -17.64
N PRO A 330 36.09 -5.30 -18.62
CA PRO A 330 36.25 -5.67 -20.02
C PRO A 330 37.73 -6.00 -20.27
N ARG A 331 37.98 -7.18 -20.85
CA ARG A 331 39.32 -7.57 -21.31
C ARG A 331 39.79 -6.66 -22.42
#